data_AF-A0A9D7VQ90-F1
#
_entry.id   AF-A0A9D7VQ90-F1
#
_cell.length_a   1.000
_cell.length_b   1.000
_cell.length_c   1.000
_cell.angle_alpha   90.00
_cell.angle_beta   90.00
_cell.angle_gamma   90.00
#
_symmetry.space_group_name_H-M   'P 1'
#
loop_
_entity.id
_entity.type
_entity.pdbx_description
1 polymer ?
#
loop_
_entity_poly.entity_id
_entity_poly.type
_entity_poly.pdbx_seq_one_letter_code
_entity_poly.pdbx_strand_id
1 'polypeptide(L)'
;MTTNKFNDGFGNKAEAFEEADNAVLSPKTARTFGDIVNRRYGRRDVLRGALGVTAVTALFGTTALTAATQARAATPAFAFRELESGNDTRHHIAEGYDADVLIRWGDPIFPDVGPFDPQAQSADDQ
;
A
#
# COMPACT_ATOMS: atom_id res chain seq x y z
N MET A 1 -43.36 -26.69 -6.68
CA MET A 1 -43.55 -25.24 -6.87
C MET A 1 -42.54 -24.57 -5.97
N THR A 2 -41.35 -24.32 -6.49
CA THR A 2 -40.20 -23.83 -5.71
C THR A 2 -39.72 -22.55 -6.39
N THR A 3 -39.99 -21.43 -5.74
CA THR A 3 -39.72 -20.09 -6.22
C THR A 3 -38.22 -19.81 -6.11
N ASN A 4 -37.51 -19.74 -7.24
CA ASN A 4 -36.10 -19.36 -7.26
C ASN A 4 -35.98 -17.84 -7.04
N LYS A 5 -35.65 -17.41 -5.82
CA LYS A 5 -35.41 -16.00 -5.46
C LYS A 5 -33.94 -15.65 -5.68
N PHE A 6 -33.53 -15.45 -6.93
CA PHE A 6 -32.31 -14.70 -7.25
C PHE A 6 -32.52 -14.05 -8.62
N ASN A 7 -33.22 -12.91 -8.62
CA ASN A 7 -33.22 -11.99 -9.75
C ASN A 7 -32.69 -10.66 -9.23
N ASP A 8 -31.44 -10.68 -8.79
CA ASP A 8 -30.65 -9.48 -8.56
C ASP A 8 -30.19 -9.07 -9.97
N GLY A 9 -30.54 -7.86 -10.42
CA GLY A 9 -30.46 -7.41 -11.81
C GLY A 9 -29.06 -7.28 -12.42
N PHE A 10 -28.14 -8.18 -12.06
CA PHE A 10 -26.76 -8.28 -12.52
C PHE A 10 -26.61 -9.51 -13.43
N GLY A 11 -25.86 -9.36 -14.52
CA GLY A 11 -25.65 -10.39 -15.53
C GLY A 11 -24.76 -11.55 -15.07
N ASN A 12 -23.96 -11.36 -14.01
CA ASN A 12 -23.20 -12.43 -13.35
C ASN A 12 -22.78 -12.05 -11.91
N LYS A 13 -22.20 -13.00 -11.18
CA LYS A 13 -21.72 -12.78 -9.80
C LYS A 13 -20.58 -11.77 -9.71
N ALA A 14 -19.68 -11.73 -10.69
CA ALA A 14 -18.56 -10.78 -10.68
C ALA A 14 -19.09 -9.34 -10.75
N GLU A 15 -20.07 -9.08 -11.62
CA GLU A 15 -20.74 -7.77 -11.72
C GLU A 15 -21.41 -7.37 -10.40
N ALA A 16 -22.03 -8.31 -9.67
CA ALA A 16 -22.59 -8.03 -8.36
C ALA A 16 -21.53 -7.68 -7.30
N PHE A 17 -20.33 -8.28 -7.37
CA PHE A 17 -19.22 -7.94 -6.48
C PHE A 17 -18.60 -6.58 -6.82
N GLU A 18 -18.41 -6.28 -8.10
CA GLU A 18 -17.92 -4.97 -8.56
C GLU A 18 -18.86 -3.83 -8.13
N GLU A 19 -20.18 -4.05 -8.20
CA GLU A 19 -21.15 -3.05 -7.73
C GLU A 19 -21.14 -2.92 -6.19
N ALA A 20 -20.94 -4.02 -5.47
CA ALA A 20 -20.82 -4.00 -4.01
C ALA A 20 -19.57 -3.21 -3.56
N ASP A 21 -18.47 -3.32 -4.29
CA ASP A 21 -17.23 -2.57 -4.02
C ASP A 21 -17.35 -1.07 -4.36
N ASN A 22 -18.25 -0.70 -5.27
CA ASN A 22 -18.57 0.70 -5.59
C ASN A 22 -19.48 1.38 -4.54
N ALA A 23 -19.99 0.64 -3.56
CA ALA A 23 -20.78 1.22 -2.49
C ALA A 23 -19.90 1.95 -1.47
N VAL A 24 -20.17 3.24 -1.22
CA VAL A 24 -19.46 4.01 -0.18
C VAL A 24 -19.83 3.45 1.20
N LEU A 25 -18.91 2.69 1.81
CA LEU A 25 -19.06 2.11 3.15
C LEU A 25 -18.68 3.07 4.28
N SER A 26 -18.02 4.19 3.95
CA SER A 26 -17.60 5.17 4.95
C SER A 26 -18.82 5.79 5.63
N PRO A 27 -18.84 5.91 6.98
CA PRO A 27 -19.89 6.63 7.68
C PRO A 27 -20.06 8.02 7.07
N LYS A 28 -21.31 8.48 6.90
CA LYS A 28 -21.59 9.84 6.39
C LYS A 28 -21.23 10.89 7.45
N THR A 29 -19.94 11.09 7.68
CA THR A 29 -19.43 12.14 8.55
C THR A 29 -19.40 13.45 7.79
N ALA A 30 -19.89 14.53 8.39
CA ALA A 30 -19.86 15.88 7.80
C ALA A 30 -18.44 16.46 7.61
N ARG A 31 -17.38 15.73 8.00
CA ARG A 31 -15.98 16.17 7.90
C ARG A 31 -15.21 15.22 7.01
N THR A 32 -14.46 15.78 6.08
CA THR A 32 -13.51 15.04 5.25
C THR A 32 -12.25 14.71 6.04
N PHE A 33 -11.46 13.74 5.56
CA PHE A 33 -10.12 13.49 6.12
C PHE A 33 -9.23 14.75 6.03
N GLY A 34 -9.38 15.55 4.95
CA GLY A 34 -8.72 16.83 4.80
C GLY A 34 -9.03 17.82 5.92
N ASP A 35 -10.27 17.85 6.41
CA ASP A 35 -10.68 18.72 7.53
C ASP A 35 -10.01 18.31 8.86
N ILE A 36 -9.78 17.01 9.04
CA ILE A 36 -9.11 16.46 10.24
C ILE A 36 -7.62 16.81 10.20
N VAL A 37 -6.98 16.63 9.05
CA VAL A 37 -5.56 16.97 8.83
C VAL A 37 -5.35 18.48 9.00
N ASN A 38 -6.16 19.31 8.34
CA ASN A 38 -6.05 20.77 8.40
C ASN A 38 -6.27 21.30 9.82
N ARG A 39 -7.21 20.71 10.58
CA ARG A 39 -7.41 21.04 12.00
C ARG A 39 -6.19 20.76 12.86
N ARG A 40 -5.46 19.66 12.57
CA ARG A 40 -4.33 19.24 13.40
C ARG A 40 -3.05 20.02 13.11
N TYR A 41 -2.85 20.48 11.87
CA TYR A 41 -1.58 21.02 11.41
C TYR A 41 -1.66 22.49 10.93
N GLY A 42 -2.83 23.05 10.62
CA GLY A 42 -2.92 24.33 9.89
C GLY A 42 -2.42 25.61 10.59
N ARG A 43 -2.62 25.77 11.91
CA ARG A 43 -2.26 27.03 12.62
C ARG A 43 -1.07 26.90 13.57
N ARG A 44 -0.99 25.77 14.29
CA ARG A 44 0.06 25.55 15.29
C ARG A 44 1.40 25.21 14.65
N ASP A 45 1.41 24.56 13.50
CA ASP A 45 2.68 24.27 12.83
C ASP A 45 3.25 25.49 12.13
N VAL A 46 2.41 26.35 11.56
CA VAL A 46 2.86 27.64 11.03
C VAL A 46 3.47 28.50 12.14
N LEU A 47 2.80 28.60 13.30
CA LEU A 47 3.34 29.33 14.45
C LEU A 47 4.59 28.67 15.05
N ARG A 48 4.64 27.33 15.15
CA ARG A 48 5.83 26.61 15.61
C ARG A 48 7.01 26.76 14.64
N GLY A 49 6.75 26.72 13.34
CA GLY A 49 7.75 26.95 12.30
C GLY A 49 8.28 28.37 12.36
N ALA A 50 7.40 29.37 12.44
CA ALA A 50 7.81 30.77 12.58
C ALA A 50 8.60 31.03 13.87
N LEU A 51 8.13 30.53 15.02
CA LEU A 51 8.84 30.66 16.31
C LEU A 51 10.18 29.92 16.32
N GLY A 52 10.26 28.74 15.69
CA GLY A 52 11.50 27.98 15.56
C GLY A 52 12.54 28.75 14.73
N VAL A 53 12.13 29.29 13.58
CA VAL A 53 13.01 30.09 12.71
C VAL A 53 13.48 31.36 13.41
N THR A 54 12.59 32.09 14.10
CA THR A 54 12.98 33.33 14.81
C THR A 54 13.90 33.06 15.99
N ALA A 55 13.61 32.03 16.80
CA ALA A 55 14.47 31.66 17.93
C ALA A 55 15.87 31.23 17.48
N VAL A 56 15.96 30.41 16.43
CA VAL A 56 17.24 29.98 15.86
C VAL A 56 18.02 31.16 15.28
N THR A 57 17.35 32.06 14.54
CA THR A 57 18.00 33.26 13.99
C THR A 57 18.45 34.23 15.08
N ALA A 58 17.68 34.37 16.17
CA ALA A 58 18.03 35.25 17.29
C ALA A 58 19.22 34.71 18.10
N LEU A 59 19.31 33.40 18.31
CA LEU A 59 20.38 32.78 19.10
C LEU A 59 21.68 32.61 18.31
N PHE A 60 21.58 32.33 17.00
CA PHE A 60 22.71 31.88 16.20
C PHE A 60 22.99 32.74 14.96
N GLY A 61 22.18 33.78 14.70
CA GLY A 61 22.33 34.66 13.54
C GLY A 61 22.00 34.00 12.20
N THR A 62 22.34 34.66 11.09
CA THR A 62 22.08 34.19 9.72
C THR A 62 22.90 32.95 9.33
N THR A 63 23.95 32.63 10.08
CA THR A 63 24.76 31.41 9.87
C THR A 63 23.98 30.14 10.19
N ALA A 64 22.93 30.19 11.01
CA ALA A 64 22.08 29.03 11.25
C ALA A 64 21.12 28.72 10.09
N LEU A 65 20.76 29.71 9.26
CA LEU A 65 20.00 29.47 8.03
C LEU A 65 20.84 28.78 6.95
N THR A 66 22.15 29.03 6.93
CA THR A 66 23.10 28.39 6.00
C THR A 66 23.68 27.10 6.56
N ALA A 67 23.60 26.88 7.87
CA ALA A 67 23.94 25.62 8.55
C ALA A 67 22.84 24.57 8.43
N ALA A 68 21.95 24.67 7.43
CA ALA A 68 21.16 23.53 7.00
C ALA A 68 22.15 22.40 6.72
N THR A 69 22.23 21.45 7.65
CA THR A 69 23.03 20.24 7.48
C THR A 69 22.59 19.64 6.17
N GLN A 70 23.51 19.62 5.20
CA GLN A 70 23.32 18.93 3.93
C GLN A 70 22.72 17.57 4.30
N ALA A 71 21.47 17.32 3.86
CA ALA A 71 20.79 16.09 4.17
C ALA A 71 21.72 14.97 3.69
N ARG A 72 22.35 14.28 4.64
CA ARG A 72 23.22 13.16 4.33
C ARG A 72 22.29 12.12 3.75
N ALA A 73 22.37 11.95 2.43
CA ALA A 73 21.74 10.84 1.77
C ALA A 73 22.14 9.60 2.58
N ALA A 74 21.14 8.92 3.14
CA ALA A 74 21.39 7.72 3.91
C ALA A 74 22.21 6.79 3.01
N THR A 75 23.29 6.22 3.57
CA THR A 75 24.02 5.17 2.85
C THR A 75 23.00 4.10 2.48
N PRO A 76 22.88 3.73 1.19
CA PRO A 76 21.88 2.77 0.78
C PRO A 76 22.09 1.49 1.58
N ALA A 77 21.01 1.01 2.21
CA ALA A 77 21.05 -0.17 3.06
C ALA A 77 21.39 -1.45 2.27
N PHE A 78 21.25 -1.40 0.95
CA PHE A 78 21.49 -2.51 0.04
C PHE A 78 22.61 -2.18 -0.95
N ALA A 79 23.44 -3.18 -1.24
CA ALA A 79 24.61 -3.05 -2.11
C ALA A 79 24.34 -3.45 -3.57
N PHE A 80 23.07 -3.49 -4.00
CA PHE A 80 22.69 -3.82 -5.38
C PHE A 80 22.25 -2.56 -6.15
N ARG A 81 22.43 -2.59 -7.46
CA ARG A 81 21.95 -1.54 -8.36
C ARG A 81 20.42 -1.60 -8.44
N GLU A 82 19.76 -0.48 -8.23
CA GLU A 82 18.30 -0.37 -8.32
C GLU A 82 17.79 -0.85 -9.69
N LEU A 83 16.68 -1.60 -9.65
CA LEU A 83 16.01 -2.14 -10.82
C LEU A 83 15.10 -1.08 -11.45
N GLU A 84 14.98 -1.11 -12.77
CA GLU A 84 14.02 -0.26 -13.47
C GLU A 84 12.60 -0.74 -13.19
N SER A 85 11.70 0.20 -12.85
CA SER A 85 10.29 -0.11 -12.65
C SER A 85 9.62 -0.43 -13.99
N GLY A 86 9.01 -1.61 -14.10
CA GLY A 86 8.31 -2.06 -15.29
C GLY A 86 7.13 -2.95 -14.93
N ASN A 87 6.10 -2.95 -15.77
CA ASN A 87 5.00 -3.90 -15.69
C ASN A 87 5.16 -4.91 -16.83
N ASP A 88 5.81 -6.03 -16.55
CA ASP A 88 5.90 -7.16 -17.47
C ASP A 88 5.67 -8.47 -16.70
N THR A 89 5.66 -9.59 -17.43
CA THR A 89 5.40 -10.92 -16.85
C THR A 89 6.65 -11.58 -16.25
N ARG A 90 7.79 -10.89 -16.22
CA ARG A 90 9.08 -11.47 -15.79
C ARG A 90 9.45 -11.01 -14.39
N HIS A 91 10.06 -11.93 -13.65
CA HIS A 91 10.65 -11.62 -12.36
C HIS A 91 12.04 -11.00 -12.59
N HIS A 92 12.19 -9.71 -12.31
CA HIS A 92 13.47 -9.00 -12.45
C HIS A 92 14.27 -9.09 -11.16
N ILE A 93 15.54 -9.45 -11.28
CA ILE A 93 16.46 -9.66 -10.16
C ILE A 93 17.71 -8.80 -10.39
N ALA A 94 18.32 -8.31 -9.32
CA ALA A 94 19.55 -7.55 -9.41
C ALA A 94 20.72 -8.40 -9.94
N GLU A 95 21.67 -7.76 -10.62
CA GLU A 95 22.88 -8.42 -11.11
C GLU A 95 23.65 -9.10 -9.98
N GLY A 96 24.06 -10.36 -10.20
CA GLY A 96 24.79 -11.16 -9.22
C GLY A 96 23.90 -11.86 -8.18
N TYR A 97 22.58 -11.75 -8.29
CA TYR A 97 21.61 -12.47 -7.46
C TYR A 97 20.83 -13.48 -8.31
N ASP A 98 20.30 -14.51 -7.63
CA ASP A 98 19.46 -15.54 -8.23
C ASP A 98 18.18 -15.70 -7.42
N ALA A 99 17.12 -16.21 -8.05
CA ALA A 99 15.85 -16.49 -7.38
C ALA A 99 15.25 -17.79 -7.91
N ASP A 100 15.02 -18.71 -6.98
CA ASP A 100 14.40 -20.00 -7.23
C ASP A 100 12.99 -20.06 -6.63
N VAL A 101 12.08 -20.73 -7.33
CA VAL A 101 10.74 -20.99 -6.79
C VAL A 101 10.81 -22.14 -5.79
N LEU A 102 10.72 -21.83 -4.51
CA LEU A 102 10.74 -22.83 -3.43
C LEU A 102 9.44 -23.64 -3.35
N ILE A 103 8.30 -22.96 -3.48
CA ILE A 103 6.97 -23.57 -3.47
C ILE A 103 6.06 -22.73 -4.35
N ARG A 104 5.26 -23.39 -5.20
CA ARG A 104 4.25 -22.72 -6.00
C ARG A 104 2.93 -22.73 -5.25
N TRP A 105 2.08 -21.75 -5.56
CA TRP A 105 0.71 -21.81 -5.13
C TRP A 105 0.05 -23.09 -5.66
N GLY A 106 -0.53 -23.88 -4.75
CA GLY A 106 -1.13 -25.18 -5.06
C GLY A 106 -0.17 -26.37 -5.02
N ASP A 107 1.12 -26.19 -4.72
CA ASP A 107 1.99 -27.34 -4.48
C ASP A 107 1.57 -28.05 -3.17
N PRO A 108 1.32 -29.37 -3.19
CA PRO A 108 0.88 -30.11 -2.01
C PRO A 108 1.99 -30.14 -0.95
N ILE A 109 1.66 -29.72 0.28
CA ILE A 109 2.59 -29.71 1.41
C ILE A 109 2.51 -30.98 2.27
N PHE A 110 1.46 -31.80 2.07
CA PHE A 110 1.28 -33.08 2.76
C PHE A 110 1.17 -34.24 1.75
N PRO A 111 1.59 -35.47 2.12
CA PRO A 111 1.64 -36.61 1.19
C PRO A 111 0.27 -37.09 0.68
N ASP A 112 -0.80 -36.77 1.42
CA ASP A 112 -2.18 -37.18 1.18
C ASP A 112 -3.01 -36.15 0.39
N VAL A 113 -2.41 -35.01 0.03
CA VAL A 113 -3.07 -33.95 -0.75
C VAL A 113 -2.81 -34.15 -2.25
N GLY A 114 -3.89 -34.13 -3.04
CA GLY A 114 -3.84 -34.27 -4.49
C GLY A 114 -3.26 -33.04 -5.22
N PRO A 115 -3.09 -33.12 -6.55
CA PRO A 115 -2.64 -31.98 -7.34
C PRO A 115 -3.69 -30.85 -7.32
N PHE A 116 -3.23 -29.61 -7.22
CA PHE A 116 -4.09 -28.43 -7.20
C PHE A 116 -4.82 -28.19 -8.55
N ASP A 117 -6.14 -28.06 -8.50
CA ASP A 117 -7.00 -27.66 -9.62
C ASP A 117 -7.73 -26.34 -9.33
N PRO A 118 -7.34 -25.21 -9.97
CA PRO A 118 -7.96 -23.91 -9.75
C PRO A 118 -9.48 -23.87 -10.01
N GLN A 119 -10.01 -24.77 -10.84
CA GLN A 119 -11.42 -24.80 -11.22
C GLN A 119 -12.28 -25.70 -10.32
N ALA A 120 -11.65 -26.53 -9.47
CA ALA A 120 -12.33 -27.52 -8.63
C ALA A 120 -11.81 -27.52 -7.19
N GLN A 121 -11.90 -26.37 -6.52
CA GLN A 121 -11.49 -26.21 -5.12
C GLN A 121 -12.55 -26.74 -4.15
N SER A 122 -12.13 -27.52 -3.15
CA SER A 122 -12.98 -27.98 -2.03
C SER A 122 -12.39 -27.56 -0.68
N ALA A 123 -13.23 -27.48 0.36
CA ALA A 123 -12.78 -27.10 1.70
C ALA A 123 -11.88 -28.16 2.36
N ASP A 124 -12.02 -29.43 1.95
CA ASP A 124 -11.21 -30.52 2.48
C ASP A 124 -9.79 -30.54 1.87
N ASP A 125 -9.56 -29.80 0.78
CA ASP A 125 -8.28 -29.70 0.06
C ASP A 125 -7.46 -28.44 0.41
N GLN A 126 -7.90 -27.63 1.40
CA GLN A 126 -7.24 -26.40 1.89
C GLN A 126 -6.57 -26.60 3.25
#